data_AF-A0A3Q3AMM8-F1
#
_entry.id   AF-A0A3Q3AMM8-F1
#
_cell.length_a   1.000
_cell.length_b   1.000
_cell.length_c   1.000
_cell.angle_alpha   90.00
_cell.angle_beta   90.00
_cell.angle_gamma   90.00
#
_symmetry.space_group_name_H-M   'P 1'
#
loop_
_entity.id
_entity.type
_entity.pdbx_description
1 polymer ?
#
loop_
_entity_poly.entity_id
_entity_poly.type
_entity_poly.pdbx_seq_one_letter_code
_entity_poly.pdbx_strand_id
1 'polypeptide(L)' 'METVDKTLKCPICQEFFEDPVTLQCGHDFCLTCIQAVWETDVSPAGPFFCPECQIFLP' A
#
# COMPACT_ATOMS: atom_id res chain seq x y z
N MET A 1 -0.47 -28.99 4.45
CA MET A 1 -0.42 -27.67 5.08
C MET A 1 -0.72 -26.67 4.00
N GLU A 2 -1.95 -26.15 4.04
CA GLU A 2 -2.50 -25.22 3.06
C GLU A 2 -1.71 -23.92 3.11
N THR A 3 -1.10 -23.54 1.99
CA THR A 3 -0.34 -22.29 1.86
C THR A 3 -1.29 -21.14 1.58
N VAL A 4 -2.04 -20.73 2.62
CA VAL A 4 -3.03 -19.65 2.58
C VAL A 4 -2.42 -18.30 3.00
N ASP A 5 -1.16 -18.03 2.64
CA ASP A 5 -0.42 -16.87 3.16
C ASP A 5 0.06 -15.90 2.06
N LYS A 6 -0.51 -15.99 0.85
CA LYS A 6 -0.02 -15.20 -0.30
C LYS A 6 -0.85 -13.96 -0.63
N THR A 7 -1.97 -13.74 0.05
CA THR A 7 -2.88 -12.62 -0.26
C THR A 7 -3.06 -11.63 0.89
N LEU A 8 -2.41 -11.85 2.03
CA LEU A 8 -2.54 -11.01 3.23
C LEU A 8 -1.23 -10.30 3.59
N LYS A 9 -0.34 -10.14 2.61
CA LYS A 9 0.97 -9.51 2.82
C LYS A 9 1.04 -8.20 2.08
N CYS A 10 1.50 -7.18 2.78
CA CYS A 10 1.72 -5.85 2.22
C CYS A 10 2.78 -5.90 1.15
N PRO A 11 2.53 -5.41 -0.08
CA PRO A 11 3.51 -5.46 -1.15
C PRO A 11 4.74 -4.57 -0.85
N ILE A 12 4.63 -3.60 0.06
CA ILE A 12 5.72 -2.69 0.44
C ILE A 12 6.70 -3.36 1.41
N CYS A 13 6.20 -3.93 2.53
CA CYS A 13 7.06 -4.57 3.54
C CYS A 13 7.14 -6.10 3.40
N GLN A 14 6.32 -6.72 2.54
CA GLN A 14 6.17 -8.17 2.35
C GLN A 14 5.77 -8.94 3.63
N GLU A 15 5.35 -8.22 4.67
CA GLU A 15 4.87 -8.74 5.95
C GLU A 15 3.34 -8.78 5.97
N PHE A 16 2.77 -9.46 6.97
CA PHE A 16 1.33 -9.43 7.20
C PHE A 16 0.83 -8.00 7.38
N PHE A 17 -0.36 -7.72 6.85
CA PHE A 17 -1.00 -6.41 7.02
C PHE A 17 -1.23 -6.10 8.50
N GLU A 18 -0.48 -5.14 9.02
CA GLU A 18 -0.72 -4.52 10.32
C GLU A 18 -1.40 -3.16 10.06
N ASP A 19 -2.68 -3.07 10.40
CA ASP A 19 -3.55 -1.94 10.08
C ASP A 19 -3.64 -1.65 8.56
N PRO A 20 -4.25 -2.58 7.77
CA PRO A 20 -4.40 -2.37 6.33
C PRO A 20 -5.33 -1.20 6.04
N VAL A 21 -4.83 -0.24 5.26
CA VAL A 21 -5.64 0.79 4.62
C VAL A 21 -5.98 0.30 3.22
N THR A 22 -7.27 0.27 2.91
CA THR A 22 -7.72 0.01 1.54
C THR A 22 -7.77 1.33 0.78
N LEU A 23 -6.94 1.44 -0.24
CA LEU A 23 -6.98 2.55 -1.18
C LEU A 23 -8.22 2.47 -2.08
N GLN A 24 -8.59 3.58 -2.71
CA GLN A 24 -9.76 3.65 -3.61
C GLN A 24 -9.64 2.74 -4.85
N CYS A 25 -8.42 2.35 -5.25
CA CYS A 25 -8.20 1.34 -6.27
C CYS A 25 -8.46 -0.11 -5.81
N GLY A 26 -8.79 -0.32 -4.53
CA GLY A 26 -9.02 -1.63 -3.94
C GLY A 26 -7.78 -2.39 -3.47
N HIS A 27 -6.61 -1.74 -3.45
CA HIS A 27 -5.38 -2.33 -2.92
C HIS A 27 -5.20 -1.98 -1.45
N ASP A 28 -4.76 -2.95 -0.66
CA ASP A 28 -4.47 -2.80 0.74
C ASP A 28 -2.97 -2.69 1.02
N PHE A 29 -2.62 -1.80 1.95
CA PHE A 29 -1.25 -1.55 2.40
C PHE A 29 -1.25 -1.29 3.89
N CYS A 30 -0.16 -1.58 4.60
CA CYS A 30 -0.05 -1.14 5.99
C CYS A 30 -0.07 0.39 6.04
N LEU A 31 -0.81 0.96 7.00
CA LEU A 31 -0.89 2.40 7.24
C LEU A 31 0.50 3.05 7.33
N THR A 32 1.42 2.41 8.03
CA THR A 32 2.81 2.84 8.17
C THR A 32 3.59 2.79 6.86
N CYS A 33 3.39 1.76 6.05
CA CYS A 33 4.05 1.61 4.76
C CYS A 33 3.57 2.65 3.75
N ILE A 34 2.24 2.84 3.65
CA ILE A 34 1.68 3.83 2.73
C ILE A 34 2.04 5.25 3.15
N GLN A 35 2.01 5.57 4.45
CA GLN A 35 2.49 6.85 4.98
C GLN A 35 3.98 7.07 4.70
N ALA A 36 4.84 6.06 4.88
CA ALA A 36 6.26 6.18 4.59
C ALA A 36 6.54 6.46 3.10
N VAL A 37 5.79 5.83 2.18
CA VAL A 37 5.88 6.12 0.74
C VAL A 37 5.43 7.55 0.46
N TRP A 38 4.34 7.99 1.09
CA TRP A 38 3.80 9.33 0.94
C TRP A 38 4.73 10.43 1.48
N GLU A 39 5.46 10.15 2.56
CA GLU A 39 6.45 11.04 3.15
C GLU A 39 7.75 11.11 2.31
N THR A 40 8.12 10.01 1.63
CA THR A 40 9.37 9.94 0.86
C THR A 40 9.26 10.57 -0.53
N ASP A 41 8.07 10.55 -1.15
CA ASP A 41 7.86 11.05 -2.50
C ASP A 41 7.43 12.53 -2.49
N VAL A 42 8.41 13.44 -2.57
CA VAL A 42 8.25 14.91 -2.56
C VAL A 42 7.71 15.42 -3.91
N SER A 43 6.75 14.72 -4.50
CA SER A 43 6.11 15.11 -5.75
C SER A 43 5.03 16.17 -5.48
N PRO A 44 5.02 17.31 -6.22
CA PRO A 44 4.15 18.47 -5.95
C PRO A 44 2.64 18.22 -6.15
N ALA A 45 2.26 17.00 -6.54
CA ALA A 45 0.87 16.59 -6.74
C ALA A 45 0.22 15.95 -5.48
N GLY A 46 0.99 15.68 -4.41
CA GLY A 46 0.48 15.07 -3.17
C GLY A 46 0.14 13.58 -3.34
N PRO A 47 0.47 12.70 -2.40
CA PRO A 47 0.70 11.29 -2.69
C PRO A 47 -0.60 10.47 -2.68
N PHE A 48 -1.59 10.81 -3.51
CA PHE A 48 -2.76 9.96 -3.68
C PHE A 48 -2.52 8.83 -4.69
N PHE A 49 -1.29 8.31 -4.82
CA PHE A 49 -1.02 7.22 -5.76
C PHE A 49 -0.87 5.88 -5.06
N CYS A 50 -1.40 4.84 -5.68
CA CYS A 50 -1.22 3.47 -5.23
C CYS A 50 0.12 2.95 -5.76
N PRO A 51 1.04 2.43 -4.93
CA PRO A 51 2.35 1.95 -5.39
C PRO A 51 2.27 0.69 -6.26
N GLU A 52 1.26 -0.16 -6.07
CA GLU A 52 1.00 -1.33 -6.93
C GLU A 52 0.42 -0.92 -8.29
N CYS A 53 -0.53 0.01 -8.30
CA CYS A 53 -1.14 0.46 -9.56
C CYS A 53 -0.26 1.48 -10.30
N GLN A 54 0.60 2.18 -9.58
CA GLN A 54 1.30 3.39 -10.04
C GLN A 54 0.36 4.44 -10.68
N ILE A 55 -0.90 4.48 -10.23
CA ILE A 55 -1.90 5.46 -10.68
C ILE A 55 -2.23 6.43 -9.56
N PHE A 56 -2.44 7.69 -9.92
CA PHE A 56 -3.05 8.68 -9.05
C PHE A 56 -4.54 8.37 -8.88
N LEU A 57 -4.96 8.23 -7.63
CA LEU A 57 -6.35 8.18 -7.23
C LEU A 57 -6.89 9.61 -7.28
N PRO A 58 -7.98 9.88 -8.03
CA PRO A 58 -8.58 11.20 -8.15
C PRO A 58 -9.32 11.64 -6.89
#